data_AF-A0A4U7AV71-F1
#
_entry.id   AF-A0A4U7AV71-F1
#
_cell.length_a   1.000
_cell.length_b   1.000
_cell.length_c   1.000
_cell.angle_alpha   90.00
_cell.angle_beta   90.00
_cell.angle_gamma   90.00
#
_symmetry.space_group_name_H-M   'P 1'
#
loop_
_entity.id
_entity.type
_entity.pdbx_description
1 polymer ?
#
loop_
_entity_poly.entity_id
_entity_poly.type
_entity_poly.pdbx_seq_one_letter_code
_entity_poly.pdbx_strand_id
1 'polypeptide(L)'
;MNTIAIERDWVVVIAGSATETLRAMNSTMRRIDLTCKLFGPLMIAFVHGWSARLGILMTFATALLSIPSEYLLIARVHKACPDLQSKPKATAKDTSKSNQGTWYSRVGNWVVASSRSTIEDLTYYGSHEAFLPSFSLALLYLTVLSFGGQMVNYLVSRSLASSTIGLLRTGSAVFEISATWIAPLIMGRIGAVRSGIWLLNWQLGCLAIATATMWVQDTTFGGLWIFLPSVMLSRAGLWGFDLTAQYLIQEEVEAEGRGRFSSIEASFQNLFELCAFATTIVFSKPEQFKIPAVISAAATASAAFTYALYVRKRRGHLFHQSRCLQSRGAKSMAPGGQYQRLEQPVELEEA
;
A
#
# COMPACT_ATOMS: atom_id res chain seq x y z
N MET A 1 -14.92 7.94 -1.99
CA MET A 1 -15.54 8.38 -3.26
C MET A 1 -14.93 9.69 -3.77
N ASN A 2 -14.78 10.73 -2.94
CA ASN A 2 -14.14 12.01 -3.37
C ASN A 2 -12.70 11.85 -3.87
N THR A 3 -11.85 11.08 -3.20
CA THR A 3 -10.47 10.85 -3.61
C THR A 3 -10.36 10.24 -5.00
N ILE A 4 -11.16 9.22 -5.31
CA ILE A 4 -11.11 8.57 -6.63
C ILE A 4 -11.61 9.49 -7.74
N ALA A 5 -12.72 10.21 -7.51
CA ALA A 5 -13.27 11.14 -8.51
C ALA A 5 -12.34 12.34 -8.75
N ILE A 6 -11.73 12.91 -7.71
CA ILE A 6 -10.90 14.11 -7.84
C ILE A 6 -9.48 13.76 -8.27
N GLU A 7 -8.83 12.79 -7.63
CA GLU A 7 -7.42 12.46 -7.92
C GLU A 7 -7.23 11.75 -9.25
N ARG A 8 -8.25 11.03 -9.75
CA ARG A 8 -8.12 10.27 -11.01
C ARG A 8 -8.85 10.90 -12.18
N ASP A 9 -10.05 11.44 -11.98
CA ASP A 9 -10.87 11.95 -13.08
C ASP A 9 -10.63 13.46 -13.28
N TRP A 10 -10.70 14.25 -12.20
CA TRP A 10 -10.55 15.71 -12.33
C TRP A 10 -9.15 16.14 -12.71
N VAL A 11 -8.11 15.47 -12.22
CA VAL A 11 -6.72 15.78 -12.61
C VAL A 11 -6.50 15.62 -14.11
N VAL A 12 -7.13 14.60 -14.72
CA VAL A 12 -7.03 14.34 -16.16
C VAL A 12 -7.73 15.45 -16.94
N VAL A 13 -8.95 15.82 -16.52
CA VAL A 13 -9.72 16.90 -17.17
C VAL A 13 -9.04 18.26 -17.01
N ILE A 14 -8.49 18.57 -15.82
CA ILE A 14 -7.82 19.85 -15.54
C ILE A 14 -6.48 19.96 -16.29
N ALA A 15 -5.74 18.87 -16.45
CA ALA A 15 -4.47 18.88 -17.17
C ALA A 15 -4.63 18.96 -18.71
N GLY A 16 -5.84 18.68 -19.22
CA GLY A 16 -6.12 18.69 -20.66
C GLY A 16 -5.27 17.68 -21.44
N SER A 17 -4.86 18.03 -22.66
CA SER A 17 -4.02 17.17 -23.52
C SER A 17 -2.52 17.20 -23.17
N ALA A 18 -2.08 18.03 -22.22
CA ALA A 18 -0.68 18.21 -21.87
C ALA A 18 -0.19 17.14 -20.88
N THR A 19 0.45 16.10 -21.42
CA THR A 19 0.96 14.96 -20.63
C THR A 19 2.01 15.34 -19.59
N GLU A 20 2.79 16.39 -19.82
CA GLU A 20 3.79 16.89 -18.86
C GLU A 20 3.14 17.50 -17.61
N THR A 21 2.10 18.31 -17.77
CA THR A 21 1.34 18.92 -16.68
C THR A 21 0.64 17.87 -15.83
N LEU A 22 0.08 16.82 -16.48
CA LEU A 22 -0.56 15.70 -15.80
C LEU A 22 0.43 14.91 -14.93
N ARG A 23 1.66 14.69 -15.41
CA ARG A 23 2.72 14.04 -14.62
C ARG A 23 3.15 14.90 -13.44
N ALA A 24 3.33 16.21 -13.65
CA ALA A 24 3.70 17.15 -12.58
C ALA A 24 2.63 17.21 -11.47
N MET A 25 1.35 17.31 -11.84
CA MET A 25 0.23 17.31 -10.88
C MET A 25 0.14 16.00 -10.10
N ASN A 26 0.22 14.85 -10.78
CA ASN A 26 0.22 13.54 -10.12
C ASN A 26 1.39 13.40 -9.13
N SER A 27 2.58 13.86 -9.50
CA SER A 27 3.75 13.80 -8.61
C SER A 27 3.58 14.68 -7.37
N THR A 28 3.00 15.88 -7.53
CA THR A 28 2.74 16.81 -6.42
C THR A 28 1.67 16.27 -5.47
N MET A 29 0.58 15.70 -6.01
CA MET A 29 -0.44 15.06 -5.18
C MET A 29 0.13 13.91 -4.36
N ARG A 30 0.95 13.05 -4.97
CA ARG A 30 1.59 11.94 -4.25
C ARG A 30 2.55 12.43 -3.16
N ARG A 31 3.27 13.54 -3.39
CA ARG A 31 4.14 14.15 -2.37
C ARG A 31 3.32 14.68 -1.19
N ILE A 32 2.19 15.33 -1.45
CA ILE A 32 1.28 15.82 -0.41
C ILE A 32 0.72 14.64 0.39
N ASP A 33 0.20 13.60 -0.28
CA ASP A 33 -0.33 12.40 0.37
C ASP A 33 0.70 11.74 1.29
N LEU A 34 1.91 11.50 0.79
CA LEU A 34 3.00 10.91 1.58
C LEU A 34 3.38 11.81 2.77
N THR A 35 3.38 13.14 2.59
CA THR A 35 3.66 14.09 3.68
C THR A 35 2.55 14.08 4.73
N CYS A 36 1.29 14.03 4.33
CA CYS A 36 0.16 13.97 5.25
C CYS A 36 0.09 12.64 6.00
N LYS A 37 0.37 11.52 5.32
CA LYS A 37 0.50 10.18 5.95
C LYS A 37 1.64 10.12 6.96
N LEU A 38 2.68 10.93 6.75
CA LEU A 38 3.79 11.09 7.65
C LEU A 38 3.45 11.97 8.86
N PHE A 39 3.03 13.21 8.62
CA PHE A 39 2.82 14.20 9.68
C PHE A 39 1.53 13.98 10.48
N GLY A 40 0.47 13.47 9.86
CA GLY A 40 -0.83 13.28 10.50
C GLY A 40 -0.74 12.40 11.75
N PRO A 41 -0.28 11.14 11.63
CA PRO A 41 -0.11 10.24 12.78
C PRO A 41 0.86 10.77 13.84
N LEU A 42 1.94 11.46 13.43
CA LEU A 42 2.92 12.04 14.34
C LEU A 42 2.32 13.17 15.20
N MET A 43 1.62 14.11 14.57
CA MET A 43 0.99 15.23 15.28
C MET A 43 -0.08 14.74 16.26
N ILE A 44 -0.90 13.78 15.83
CA ILE A 44 -1.93 13.18 16.70
C ILE A 44 -1.28 12.44 17.87
N ALA A 45 -0.23 11.65 17.62
CA ALA A 45 0.48 10.91 18.67
C ALA A 45 1.17 11.85 19.68
N PHE A 46 1.78 12.93 19.21
CA PHE A 46 2.42 13.93 20.06
C PHE A 46 1.42 14.59 21.01
N VAL A 47 0.29 15.07 20.49
CA VAL A 47 -0.73 15.75 21.30
C VAL A 47 -1.45 14.78 22.24
N HIS A 48 -1.74 13.56 21.78
CA HIS A 48 -2.30 12.52 22.64
C HIS A 48 -1.35 12.12 23.77
N GLY A 49 -0.02 12.18 23.52
CA GLY A 49 1.01 11.95 24.53
C GLY A 49 1.02 12.98 25.66
N TRP A 50 0.60 14.22 25.39
CA TRP A 50 0.42 15.25 26.42
C TRP A 50 -0.93 15.10 27.13
N SER A 51 -2.03 14.96 26.37
CA SER A 51 -3.36 14.75 26.92
C SER A 51 -4.30 14.13 25.90
N ALA A 52 -4.92 13.01 26.26
CA ALA A 52 -5.91 12.34 25.42
C ALA A 52 -7.09 13.25 25.06
N ARG A 53 -7.53 14.12 25.99
CA ARG A 53 -8.64 15.07 25.74
C ARG A 53 -8.26 16.11 24.70
N LEU A 54 -7.04 16.63 24.76
CA LEU A 54 -6.54 17.61 23.77
C LEU A 54 -6.36 16.96 22.40
N GLY A 55 -5.90 15.70 22.34
CA GLY A 55 -5.78 14.97 21.07
C GLY A 55 -7.13 14.77 20.38
N ILE A 56 -8.17 14.43 21.15
CA ILE A 56 -9.55 14.29 20.64
C ILE A 56 -10.07 15.65 20.15
N LEU A 57 -9.93 16.71 20.95
CA LEU A 57 -10.38 18.05 20.60
C LEU A 57 -9.69 18.59 19.35
N MET A 58 -8.37 18.39 19.25
CA MET A 58 -7.59 18.78 18.08
C MET A 58 -8.06 18.05 16.83
N THR A 59 -8.24 16.72 16.90
CA THR A 59 -8.71 15.91 15.76
C THR A 59 -10.09 16.38 15.29
N PHE A 60 -11.00 16.65 16.25
CA PHE A 60 -12.31 17.22 15.95
C PHE A 60 -12.22 18.59 15.29
N ALA A 61 -11.40 19.50 15.82
CA ALA A 61 -11.20 20.83 15.25
C ALA A 61 -10.62 20.78 13.83
N THR A 62 -9.63 19.90 13.58
CA THR A 62 -9.06 19.70 12.24
C THR A 62 -10.11 19.18 11.26
N ALA A 63 -10.94 18.22 11.64
CA ALA A 63 -12.03 17.74 10.78
C ALA A 63 -13.08 18.83 10.52
N LEU A 64 -13.47 19.58 11.55
CA LEU A 64 -14.46 20.66 11.46
C LEU A 64 -14.00 21.81 10.54
N LEU A 65 -12.70 22.10 10.52
CA LEU A 65 -12.12 23.13 9.64
C LEU A 65 -11.80 22.59 8.24
N SER A 66 -11.38 21.33 8.12
CA SER A 66 -10.97 20.72 6.86
C SER A 66 -12.15 20.46 5.93
N ILE A 67 -13.29 19.98 6.44
CA ILE A 67 -14.43 19.63 5.58
C ILE A 67 -15.02 20.86 4.85
N PRO A 68 -15.29 22.00 5.52
CA PRO A 68 -15.81 23.19 4.84
C PRO A 68 -14.79 23.79 3.87
N SER A 69 -13.51 23.82 4.25
CA SER A 69 -12.46 24.36 3.38
C SER A 69 -12.25 23.49 2.14
N GLU A 70 -12.26 22.17 2.26
CA GLU A 70 -12.24 21.22 1.14
C GLU A 70 -13.42 21.48 0.19
N TYR A 71 -14.64 21.57 0.72
CA TYR A 71 -15.83 21.82 -0.09
C TYR A 71 -15.75 23.15 -0.85
N LEU A 72 -15.32 24.23 -0.18
CA LEU A 72 -15.19 25.55 -0.82
C LEU A 72 -14.13 25.54 -1.93
N LEU A 73 -13.01 24.84 -1.73
CA LEU A 73 -11.96 24.71 -2.72
C LEU A 73 -12.43 23.87 -3.92
N ILE A 74 -13.10 22.73 -3.69
CA ILE A 74 -13.68 21.91 -4.77
C ILE A 74 -14.71 22.73 -5.56
N ALA A 75 -15.59 23.47 -4.87
CA ALA A 75 -16.58 24.31 -5.53
C ALA A 75 -15.94 25.44 -6.36
N ARG A 76 -14.81 26.00 -5.91
CA ARG A 76 -14.04 26.97 -6.70
C ARG A 76 -13.42 26.33 -7.94
N VAL A 77 -12.78 25.16 -7.80
CA VAL A 77 -12.17 24.44 -8.94
C VAL A 77 -13.22 24.05 -9.97
N HIS A 78 -14.37 23.53 -9.53
CA HIS A 78 -15.49 23.17 -10.41
C HIS A 78 -16.04 24.38 -11.18
N LYS A 79 -16.09 25.56 -10.56
CA LYS A 79 -16.50 26.80 -11.24
C LYS A 79 -15.44 27.33 -12.20
N ALA A 80 -14.16 27.13 -11.91
CA ALA A 80 -13.04 27.62 -12.70
C ALA A 80 -12.76 26.78 -13.97
N CYS A 81 -13.09 25.49 -13.96
CA CYS A 81 -12.93 24.59 -15.11
C CYS A 81 -14.31 24.21 -15.69
N PRO A 82 -14.79 24.90 -16.75
CA PRO A 82 -16.07 24.59 -17.37
C PRO A 82 -16.11 23.19 -18.02
N ASP A 83 -14.96 22.63 -18.39
CA ASP A 83 -14.86 21.27 -18.95
C ASP A 83 -15.30 20.18 -17.97
N LEU A 84 -15.10 20.38 -16.65
CA LEU A 84 -15.61 19.51 -15.58
C LEU A 84 -17.14 19.56 -15.42
N GLN A 85 -17.77 20.65 -15.89
CA GLN A 85 -19.23 20.84 -15.81
C GLN A 85 -19.95 20.13 -16.96
N SER A 86 -19.21 19.77 -18.01
CA SER A 86 -19.75 19.00 -19.12
C SER A 86 -19.97 17.55 -18.67
N LYS A 87 -21.23 17.12 -18.60
CA LYS A 87 -21.53 15.70 -18.43
C LYS A 87 -20.94 14.95 -19.63
N PRO A 88 -20.39 13.73 -19.45
CA PRO A 88 -20.03 12.89 -20.58
C PRO A 88 -21.23 12.83 -21.54
N LYS A 89 -20.99 13.00 -22.85
CA LYS A 89 -22.02 12.73 -23.87
C LYS A 89 -22.44 11.27 -23.71
N ALA A 90 -23.48 11.04 -22.92
CA ALA A 90 -24.17 9.77 -22.87
C ALA A 90 -24.53 9.45 -24.32
N THR A 91 -23.98 8.36 -24.83
CA THR A 91 -24.37 7.80 -26.12
C THR A 91 -25.88 7.62 -26.07
N ALA A 92 -26.59 8.51 -26.76
CA ALA A 92 -28.04 8.54 -26.80
C ALA A 92 -28.54 7.36 -27.62
N LYS A 93 -28.58 6.19 -26.99
CA LYS A 93 -29.39 5.04 -27.37
C LYS A 93 -29.82 4.35 -26.09
N ASP A 94 -30.83 4.93 -25.44
CA ASP A 94 -31.90 4.12 -24.87
C ASP A 94 -33.13 5.01 -24.66
N THR A 95 -33.97 4.99 -25.69
CA THR A 95 -35.32 5.53 -25.66
C THR A 95 -36.12 4.73 -24.63
N SER A 96 -36.49 5.44 -23.57
CA SER A 96 -37.68 5.24 -22.74
C SER A 96 -38.63 4.13 -23.21
N LYS A 97 -38.62 3.00 -22.50
CA LYS A 97 -39.85 2.25 -22.22
C LYS A 97 -40.04 2.20 -20.71
N SER A 98 -40.90 3.10 -20.25
CA SER A 98 -41.55 3.06 -18.93
C SER A 98 -42.19 1.68 -18.74
N ASN A 99 -41.53 0.80 -17.98
CA ASN A 99 -42.14 -0.39 -17.43
C ASN A 99 -42.22 -0.22 -15.91
N GLN A 100 -43.44 -0.26 -15.39
CA GLN A 100 -43.82 -0.34 -13.97
C GLN A 100 -43.42 -1.71 -13.39
N GLY A 101 -42.15 -2.10 -13.58
CA GLY A 101 -41.54 -3.22 -12.90
C GLY A 101 -41.13 -2.79 -11.50
N THR A 102 -41.79 -3.41 -10.53
CA THR A 102 -41.59 -3.37 -9.07
C THR A 102 -40.15 -3.03 -8.68
N TRP A 103 -39.95 -2.13 -7.73
CA TRP A 103 -38.63 -1.67 -7.27
C TRP A 103 -37.62 -2.81 -7.01
N TYR A 104 -38.08 -3.98 -6.57
CA TYR A 104 -37.29 -5.22 -6.43
C TYR A 104 -36.60 -5.68 -7.73
N SER A 105 -37.24 -5.52 -8.90
CA SER A 105 -36.65 -5.87 -10.21
C SER A 105 -35.58 -4.86 -10.67
N ARG A 106 -35.71 -3.58 -10.26
CA ARG A 106 -34.68 -2.55 -10.53
C ARG A 106 -33.48 -2.71 -9.61
N VAL A 107 -33.70 -2.99 -8.33
CA VAL A 107 -32.63 -3.33 -7.39
C VAL A 107 -31.96 -4.64 -7.79
N GLY A 108 -32.73 -5.66 -8.17
CA GLY A 108 -32.20 -6.93 -8.68
C GLY A 108 -31.33 -6.76 -9.92
N ASN A 109 -31.81 -6.03 -10.94
CA ASN A 109 -31.03 -5.75 -12.15
C ASN A 109 -29.80 -4.88 -11.86
N TRP A 110 -29.89 -3.93 -10.92
CA TRP A 110 -28.74 -3.13 -10.49
C TRP A 110 -27.71 -3.98 -9.72
N VAL A 111 -28.13 -4.88 -8.83
CA VAL A 111 -27.25 -5.82 -8.12
C VAL A 111 -26.59 -6.80 -9.09
N VAL A 112 -27.34 -7.33 -10.06
CA VAL A 112 -26.80 -8.23 -11.10
C VAL A 112 -25.83 -7.47 -12.02
N ALA A 113 -26.16 -6.25 -12.44
CA ALA A 113 -25.27 -5.42 -13.25
C ALA A 113 -24.00 -5.02 -12.48
N SER A 114 -24.13 -4.62 -11.21
CA SER A 114 -23.01 -4.24 -10.34
C SER A 114 -22.14 -5.42 -9.95
N SER A 115 -22.72 -6.61 -9.75
CA SER A 115 -21.94 -7.83 -9.50
C SER A 115 -21.21 -8.29 -10.76
N ARG A 116 -21.84 -8.20 -11.93
CA ARG A 116 -21.17 -8.48 -13.21
C ARG A 116 -19.98 -7.54 -13.43
N SER A 117 -20.14 -6.23 -13.24
CA SER A 117 -19.03 -5.28 -13.39
C SER A 117 -17.91 -5.52 -12.37
N THR A 118 -18.27 -5.88 -11.13
CA THR A 118 -17.27 -6.23 -10.10
C THR A 118 -16.52 -7.51 -10.44
N ILE A 119 -17.18 -8.52 -11.00
CA ILE A 119 -16.54 -9.77 -11.45
C ILE A 119 -15.60 -9.47 -12.63
N GLU A 120 -16.00 -8.61 -13.55
CA GLU A 120 -15.15 -8.17 -14.67
C GLU A 120 -13.90 -7.43 -14.16
N ASP A 121 -14.05 -6.52 -13.19
CA ASP A 121 -12.94 -5.81 -12.55
C ASP A 121 -12.02 -6.75 -11.75
N LEU A 122 -12.59 -7.74 -11.06
CA LEU A 122 -11.83 -8.74 -10.31
C LEU A 122 -11.06 -9.67 -11.26
N THR A 123 -11.67 -10.05 -12.38
CA THR A 123 -11.03 -10.87 -13.42
C THR A 123 -9.89 -10.08 -14.06
N TYR A 124 -10.11 -8.80 -14.36
CA TYR A 124 -9.06 -7.89 -14.82
C TYR A 124 -7.90 -7.85 -13.82
N TYR A 125 -8.17 -7.58 -12.54
CA TYR A 125 -7.17 -7.55 -11.47
C TYR A 125 -6.38 -8.85 -11.36
N GLY A 126 -7.05 -10.00 -11.37
CA GLY A 126 -6.40 -11.32 -11.25
C GLY A 126 -5.58 -11.74 -12.47
N SER A 127 -5.93 -11.25 -13.65
CA SER A 127 -5.21 -11.55 -14.90
C SER A 127 -4.00 -10.64 -15.13
N HIS A 128 -3.92 -9.51 -14.44
CA HIS A 128 -2.91 -8.49 -14.68
C HIS A 128 -1.53 -8.88 -14.13
N GLU A 129 -0.45 -8.40 -14.76
CA GLU A 129 0.92 -8.76 -14.36
C GLU A 129 1.27 -8.28 -12.94
N ALA A 130 0.72 -7.13 -12.54
CA ALA A 130 0.91 -6.52 -11.23
C ALA A 130 0.07 -7.18 -10.11
N PHE A 131 -0.70 -8.24 -10.42
CA PHE A 131 -1.53 -8.93 -9.44
C PHE A 131 -0.72 -9.42 -8.23
N LEU A 132 0.38 -10.12 -8.46
CA LEU A 132 1.16 -10.76 -7.39
C LEU A 132 1.76 -9.74 -6.41
N PRO A 133 2.42 -8.65 -6.84
CA PRO A 133 2.92 -7.64 -5.89
C PRO A 133 1.79 -6.94 -5.14
N SER A 134 0.65 -6.65 -5.80
CA SER A 134 -0.51 -6.04 -5.16
C SER A 134 -1.18 -6.96 -4.13
N PHE A 135 -1.38 -8.24 -4.48
CA PHE A 135 -1.98 -9.21 -3.57
C PHE A 135 -1.06 -9.52 -2.39
N SER A 136 0.26 -9.59 -2.61
CA SER A 136 1.25 -9.68 -1.54
C SER A 136 1.15 -8.49 -0.59
N LEU A 137 0.97 -7.27 -1.11
CA LEU A 137 0.78 -6.08 -0.27
C LEU A 137 -0.52 -6.17 0.52
N ALA A 138 -1.62 -6.58 -0.11
CA ALA A 138 -2.90 -6.75 0.57
C ALA A 138 -2.82 -7.76 1.74
N LEU A 139 -2.11 -8.88 1.57
CA LEU A 139 -1.89 -9.85 2.65
C LEU A 139 -1.21 -9.25 3.88
N LEU A 140 -0.36 -8.23 3.73
CA LEU A 140 0.31 -7.58 4.85
C LEU A 140 -0.63 -6.73 5.72
N TYR A 141 -1.82 -6.38 5.21
CA TYR A 141 -2.87 -5.73 6.00
C TYR A 141 -3.54 -6.69 6.99
N LEU A 142 -3.39 -8.01 6.79
CA LEU A 142 -3.77 -9.02 7.79
C LEU A 142 -2.71 -9.08 8.89
N THR A 143 -2.60 -8.01 9.68
CA THR A 143 -1.65 -7.94 10.79
C THR A 143 -2.22 -7.25 12.01
N VAL A 144 -2.09 -7.92 13.16
CA VAL A 144 -2.37 -7.32 14.48
C VAL A 144 -1.11 -6.75 15.13
N LEU A 145 0.07 -7.01 14.54
CA LEU A 145 1.39 -6.65 15.07
C LEU A 145 1.82 -5.27 14.55
N SER A 146 1.06 -4.25 14.93
CA SER A 146 1.36 -2.85 14.69
C SER A 146 1.00 -2.03 15.92
N PHE A 147 1.63 -0.88 16.16
CA PHE A 147 1.28 0.03 17.27
C PHE A 147 -0.07 0.77 17.04
N GLY A 148 -1.02 0.10 16.39
CA GLY A 148 -2.43 0.45 16.26
C GLY A 148 -3.28 -0.10 17.40
N GLY A 149 -4.61 0.03 17.27
CA GLY A 149 -5.55 -0.23 18.38
C GLY A 149 -5.46 -1.62 19.00
N GLN A 150 -5.30 -2.67 18.19
CA GLN A 150 -5.31 -4.06 18.65
C GLN A 150 -4.12 -4.39 19.57
N MET A 151 -2.90 -4.15 19.11
CA MET A 151 -1.69 -4.38 19.90
C MET A 151 -1.61 -3.43 21.09
N VAL A 152 -2.00 -2.16 20.93
CA VAL A 152 -2.04 -1.21 22.04
C VAL A 152 -2.97 -1.71 23.14
N ASN A 153 -4.14 -2.22 22.79
CA ASN A 153 -5.06 -2.80 23.77
C ASN A 153 -4.45 -4.02 24.48
N TYR A 154 -3.73 -4.88 23.75
CA TYR A 154 -2.95 -5.97 24.35
C TYR A 154 -1.87 -5.44 25.32
N LEU A 155 -1.11 -4.41 24.95
CA LEU A 155 -0.09 -3.83 25.83
C LEU A 155 -0.68 -3.19 27.09
N VAL A 156 -1.83 -2.52 26.98
CA VAL A 156 -2.57 -2.01 28.14
C VAL A 156 -2.99 -3.16 29.06
N SER A 157 -3.48 -4.28 28.50
CA SER A 157 -3.84 -5.47 29.30
C SER A 157 -2.65 -6.11 30.02
N ARG A 158 -1.42 -5.87 29.53
CA ARG A 158 -0.16 -6.29 30.18
C ARG A 158 0.36 -5.26 31.20
N SER A 159 -0.48 -4.30 31.61
CA SER A 159 -0.18 -3.25 32.60
C SER A 159 0.93 -2.26 32.20
N LEU A 160 1.20 -2.10 30.90
CA LEU A 160 2.11 -1.04 30.44
C LEU A 160 1.47 0.34 30.65
N ALA A 161 2.25 1.27 31.20
CA ALA A 161 1.82 2.65 31.35
C ALA A 161 1.52 3.31 29.99
N SER A 162 0.47 4.13 29.93
CA SER A 162 0.07 4.85 28.70
C SER A 162 1.20 5.72 28.15
N SER A 163 2.07 6.28 29.01
CA SER A 163 3.25 7.05 28.62
C SER A 163 4.28 6.21 27.88
N THR A 164 4.56 4.98 28.34
CA THR A 164 5.46 4.04 27.67
C THR A 164 4.92 3.60 26.33
N ILE A 165 3.61 3.33 26.24
CA ILE A 165 2.95 2.99 24.97
C ILE A 165 3.06 4.16 23.98
N GLY A 166 2.85 5.40 24.45
CA GLY A 166 3.06 6.60 23.65
C GLY A 166 4.48 6.71 23.11
N LEU A 167 5.50 6.49 23.95
CA LEU A 167 6.90 6.52 23.54
C LEU A 167 7.21 5.44 22.49
N LEU A 168 6.73 4.22 22.70
CA LEU A 168 6.91 3.11 21.75
C LEU A 168 6.24 3.39 20.40
N ARG A 169 5.05 4.01 20.41
CA ARG A 169 4.37 4.43 19.18
C ARG A 169 5.17 5.49 18.42
N THR A 170 5.72 6.48 19.13
CA THR A 170 6.60 7.49 18.52
C THR A 170 7.86 6.85 17.94
N GLY A 171 8.49 5.93 18.68
CA GLY A 171 9.64 5.19 18.15
C GLY A 171 9.29 4.34 16.93
N SER A 172 8.12 3.68 16.93
CA SER A 172 7.63 2.92 15.79
C SER A 172 7.42 3.83 14.58
N ALA A 173 6.83 5.01 14.77
CA ALA A 173 6.65 5.98 13.71
C ALA A 173 8.01 6.33 13.08
N VAL A 174 9.06 6.60 13.87
CA VAL A 174 10.41 6.85 13.32
C VAL A 174 10.89 5.72 12.38
N PHE A 175 10.64 4.45 12.72
CA PHE A 175 10.95 3.33 11.82
C PHE A 175 10.07 3.29 10.57
N GLU A 176 8.80 3.64 10.66
CA GLU A 176 7.91 3.77 9.49
C GLU A 176 8.42 4.84 8.52
N ILE A 177 8.83 5.99 9.06
CA ILE A 177 9.38 7.10 8.27
C ILE A 177 10.72 6.70 7.66
N SER A 178 11.53 5.94 8.40
CA SER A 178 12.84 5.47 7.93
C SER A 178 12.75 4.72 6.59
N ALA A 179 11.62 4.06 6.32
CA ALA A 179 11.35 3.38 5.07
C ALA A 179 11.38 4.31 3.85
N THR A 180 11.04 5.59 4.01
CA THR A 180 11.06 6.59 2.92
C THR A 180 12.45 6.88 2.40
N TRP A 181 13.50 6.66 3.20
CA TRP A 181 14.89 6.72 2.73
C TRP A 181 15.41 5.33 2.37
N ILE A 182 15.12 4.32 3.20
CA ILE A 182 15.61 2.95 2.99
C ILE A 182 15.12 2.38 1.65
N ALA A 183 13.82 2.52 1.33
CA ALA A 183 13.27 1.92 0.13
C ALA A 183 13.85 2.52 -1.16
N PRO A 184 13.86 3.85 -1.40
CA PRO A 184 14.48 4.41 -2.59
C PRO A 184 15.98 4.09 -2.72
N LEU A 185 16.72 4.07 -1.60
CA LEU A 185 18.14 3.71 -1.61
C LEU A 185 18.37 2.27 -2.05
N ILE A 186 17.59 1.32 -1.53
CA ILE A 186 17.67 -0.09 -1.92
C ILE A 186 17.21 -0.25 -3.37
N MET A 187 16.09 0.37 -3.77
CA MET A 187 15.60 0.34 -5.14
C MET A 187 16.64 0.86 -6.13
N GLY A 188 17.34 1.95 -5.81
CA GLY A 188 18.41 2.51 -6.66
C GLY A 188 19.65 1.62 -6.78
N ARG A 189 19.97 0.81 -5.77
CA ARG A 189 21.16 -0.06 -5.79
C ARG A 189 20.92 -1.44 -6.40
N ILE A 190 19.81 -2.09 -6.07
CA ILE A 190 19.54 -3.48 -6.46
C ILE A 190 18.34 -3.64 -7.39
N GLY A 191 17.59 -2.56 -7.66
CA GLY A 191 16.37 -2.55 -8.46
C GLY A 191 15.11 -2.82 -7.65
N ALA A 192 13.97 -2.27 -8.09
CA ALA A 192 12.69 -2.33 -7.38
C ALA A 192 12.24 -3.76 -7.05
N VAL A 193 12.25 -4.67 -8.02
CA VAL A 193 11.85 -6.08 -7.82
C VAL A 193 12.69 -6.79 -6.75
N ARG A 194 14.00 -6.48 -6.64
CA ARG A 194 14.89 -7.08 -5.62
C ARG A 194 14.72 -6.40 -4.26
N SER A 195 14.48 -5.10 -4.25
CA SER A 195 14.18 -4.35 -3.03
C SER A 195 13.00 -4.97 -2.27
N GLY A 196 11.93 -5.31 -2.99
CA GLY A 196 10.73 -5.86 -2.39
C GLY A 196 10.97 -7.17 -1.65
N ILE A 197 11.69 -8.12 -2.26
CA ILE A 197 11.96 -9.41 -1.61
C ILE A 197 12.87 -9.28 -0.39
N TRP A 198 13.84 -8.36 -0.42
CA TRP A 198 14.72 -8.09 0.72
C TRP A 198 13.95 -7.48 1.90
N LEU A 199 13.16 -6.43 1.64
CA LEU A 199 12.38 -5.73 2.66
C LEU A 199 11.33 -6.63 3.30
N LEU A 200 10.72 -7.50 2.51
CA LEU A 200 9.69 -8.39 2.99
C LEU A 200 10.25 -9.60 3.76
N ASN A 201 11.42 -10.13 3.39
CA ASN A 201 12.13 -11.12 4.21
C ASN A 201 12.66 -10.51 5.52
N TRP A 202 13.12 -9.26 5.50
CA TRP A 202 13.46 -8.52 6.71
C TRP A 202 12.24 -8.42 7.66
N GLN A 203 11.10 -8.00 7.14
CA GLN A 203 9.86 -7.95 7.92
C GLN A 203 9.48 -9.32 8.49
N LEU A 204 9.54 -10.38 7.68
CA LEU A 204 9.23 -11.74 8.09
C LEU A 204 10.14 -12.20 9.23
N GLY A 205 11.46 -11.95 9.13
CA GLY A 205 12.42 -12.29 10.18
C GLY A 205 12.11 -11.59 11.51
N CYS A 206 11.83 -10.28 11.46
CA CYS A 206 11.43 -9.51 12.63
C CYS A 206 10.13 -10.02 13.27
N LEU A 207 9.11 -10.34 12.47
CA LEU A 207 7.84 -10.88 12.98
C LEU A 207 7.96 -12.32 13.48
N ALA A 208 8.84 -13.13 12.90
CA ALA A 208 9.15 -14.46 13.42
C ALA A 208 9.77 -14.38 14.82
N ILE A 209 10.71 -13.45 15.03
CA ILE A 209 11.28 -13.20 16.37
C ILE A 209 10.19 -12.70 17.33
N ALA A 210 9.38 -11.71 16.92
CA ALA A 210 8.31 -11.18 17.75
C ALA A 210 7.32 -12.27 18.17
N THR A 211 6.83 -13.09 17.23
CA THR A 211 5.91 -14.18 17.54
C THR A 211 6.55 -15.26 18.40
N ALA A 212 7.79 -15.66 18.14
CA ALA A 212 8.51 -16.63 18.96
C ALA A 212 8.63 -16.17 20.42
N THR A 213 8.97 -14.89 20.65
CA THR A 213 9.10 -14.35 22.01
C THR A 213 7.79 -14.37 22.80
N MET A 214 6.62 -14.40 22.14
CA MET A 214 5.32 -14.54 22.82
C MET A 214 5.08 -15.92 23.42
N TRP A 215 5.81 -16.95 22.98
CA TRP A 215 5.70 -18.31 23.51
C TRP A 215 6.74 -18.62 24.60
N VAL A 216 7.76 -17.78 24.76
CA VAL A 216 8.87 -17.97 25.70
C VAL A 216 8.81 -16.97 26.88
N GLN A 217 7.62 -16.39 27.13
CA GLN A 217 7.44 -15.26 28.06
C GLN A 217 7.68 -15.59 29.55
N ASP A 218 7.91 -16.86 29.92
CA ASP A 218 8.18 -17.29 31.30
C ASP A 218 9.61 -16.97 31.80
N THR A 219 10.46 -16.38 30.95
CA THR A 219 11.82 -15.98 31.35
C THR A 219 11.85 -14.55 31.91
N THR A 220 12.39 -14.41 33.12
CA THR A 220 12.18 -13.35 34.12
C THR A 220 12.42 -11.89 33.69
N PHE A 221 12.98 -11.60 32.50
CA PHE A 221 13.27 -10.21 32.08
C PHE A 221 13.30 -9.92 30.56
N GLY A 222 13.03 -10.88 29.66
CA GLY A 222 13.48 -10.74 28.25
C GLY A 222 12.40 -10.65 27.16
N GLY A 223 11.26 -11.33 27.30
CA GLY A 223 10.34 -11.56 26.17
C GLY A 223 9.72 -10.28 25.60
N LEU A 224 9.20 -9.41 26.47
CA LEU A 224 8.54 -8.17 26.05
C LEU A 224 9.52 -7.16 25.43
N TRP A 225 10.72 -7.04 26.01
CA TRP A 225 11.75 -6.12 25.56
C TRP A 225 12.43 -6.54 24.25
N ILE A 226 12.27 -7.80 23.81
CA ILE A 226 12.64 -8.25 22.47
C ILE A 226 11.44 -8.15 21.52
N PHE A 227 10.24 -8.49 21.99
CA PHE A 227 9.00 -8.40 21.22
C PHE A 227 8.77 -6.99 20.66
N LEU A 228 8.82 -5.96 21.51
CA LEU A 228 8.55 -4.57 21.14
C LEU A 228 9.47 -4.05 20.04
N PRO A 229 10.81 -4.07 20.17
CA PRO A 229 11.70 -3.58 19.11
C PRO A 229 11.62 -4.45 17.85
N SER A 230 11.35 -5.76 17.97
CA SER A 230 11.16 -6.62 16.80
C SER A 230 9.94 -6.19 15.98
N VAL A 231 8.82 -5.86 16.64
CA VAL A 231 7.64 -5.29 15.96
C VAL A 231 7.98 -3.94 15.34
N MET A 232 8.69 -3.05 16.05
CA MET A 232 9.09 -1.73 15.52
C MET A 232 9.97 -1.85 14.27
N LEU A 233 11.00 -2.71 14.30
CA LEU A 233 11.90 -2.96 13.16
C LEU A 233 11.18 -3.58 11.97
N SER A 234 10.15 -4.39 12.22
CA SER A 234 9.31 -4.95 11.14
C SER A 234 8.59 -3.87 10.34
N ARG A 235 8.27 -2.71 10.96
CA ARG A 235 7.55 -1.60 10.31
C ARG A 235 8.36 -0.95 9.20
N ALA A 236 9.68 -0.82 9.37
CA ALA A 236 10.56 -0.32 8.31
C ALA A 236 10.53 -1.24 7.07
N GLY A 237 10.52 -2.57 7.28
CA GLY A 237 10.39 -3.55 6.21
C GLY A 237 9.03 -3.47 5.51
N LEU A 238 7.95 -3.40 6.28
CA LEU A 238 6.57 -3.28 5.77
C LEU A 238 6.38 -2.05 4.88
N TRP A 239 6.66 -0.86 5.42
CA TRP A 239 6.47 0.39 4.66
C TRP A 239 7.46 0.50 3.51
N GLY A 240 8.65 -0.08 3.64
CA GLY A 240 9.60 -0.13 2.54
C GLY A 240 9.10 -1.02 1.40
N PHE A 241 8.53 -2.18 1.75
CA PHE A 241 7.89 -3.05 0.77
C PHE A 241 6.69 -2.38 0.11
N ASP A 242 5.82 -1.71 0.89
CA ASP A 242 4.68 -0.95 0.37
C ASP A 242 5.11 0.06 -0.71
N LEU A 243 6.10 0.91 -0.40
CA LEU A 243 6.65 1.87 -1.36
C LEU A 243 7.17 1.19 -2.64
N THR A 244 7.83 0.04 -2.48
CA THR A 244 8.39 -0.72 -3.60
C THR A 244 7.28 -1.38 -4.44
N ALA A 245 6.29 -2.00 -3.81
CA ALA A 245 5.15 -2.63 -4.47
C ALA A 245 4.31 -1.59 -5.22
N GLN A 246 4.02 -0.45 -4.59
CA GLN A 246 3.31 0.66 -5.21
C GLN A 246 4.08 1.29 -6.37
N TYR A 247 5.42 1.33 -6.29
CA TYR A 247 6.26 1.73 -7.41
C TYR A 247 6.09 0.77 -8.60
N LEU A 248 6.20 -0.55 -8.35
CA LEU A 248 6.05 -1.59 -9.39
C LEU A 248 4.66 -1.57 -10.03
N ILE A 249 3.60 -1.49 -9.22
CA ILE A 249 2.22 -1.44 -9.71
C ILE A 249 1.98 -0.20 -10.58
N GLN A 250 2.55 0.95 -10.22
CA GLN A 250 2.38 2.17 -11.00
C GLN A 250 3.15 2.18 -12.32
N GLU A 251 4.27 1.45 -12.40
CA GLU A 251 4.98 1.23 -13.66
C GLU A 251 4.25 0.24 -14.57
N GLU A 252 3.57 -0.77 -14.00
CA GLU A 252 2.92 -1.84 -14.76
C GLU A 252 1.49 -1.49 -15.21
N VAL A 253 0.73 -0.72 -14.42
CA VAL A 253 -0.69 -0.45 -14.70
C VAL A 253 -0.88 0.83 -15.54
N GLU A 254 -1.52 0.68 -16.71
CA GLU A 254 -1.83 1.80 -17.61
C GLU A 254 -2.82 2.80 -16.97
N ALA A 255 -2.76 4.06 -17.41
CA ALA A 255 -3.55 5.15 -16.84
C ALA A 255 -5.07 4.88 -16.87
N GLU A 256 -5.56 4.22 -17.92
CA GLU A 256 -6.98 3.92 -18.14
C GLU A 256 -7.50 2.81 -17.20
N GLY A 257 -6.66 1.82 -16.85
CA GLY A 257 -7.00 0.71 -15.96
C GLY A 257 -6.69 0.94 -14.47
N ARG A 258 -5.92 1.99 -14.15
CA ARG A 258 -5.39 2.24 -12.80
C ARG A 258 -6.48 2.45 -11.74
N GLY A 259 -7.58 3.11 -12.11
CA GLY A 259 -8.71 3.30 -11.21
C GLY A 259 -9.35 1.97 -10.77
N ARG A 260 -9.61 1.09 -11.75
CA ARG A 260 -10.20 -0.24 -11.54
C ARG A 260 -9.28 -1.17 -10.77
N PHE A 261 -7.98 -1.16 -11.08
CA PHE A 261 -7.00 -1.97 -10.37
C PHE A 261 -6.87 -1.55 -8.90
N SER A 262 -6.74 -0.24 -8.66
CA SER A 262 -6.55 0.32 -7.32
C SER A 262 -7.78 0.16 -6.43
N SER A 263 -9.00 0.17 -6.98
CA SER A 263 -10.22 -0.07 -6.19
C SER A 263 -10.31 -1.52 -5.69
N ILE A 264 -9.95 -2.50 -6.53
CA ILE A 264 -9.90 -3.91 -6.14
C ILE A 264 -8.78 -4.15 -5.12
N GLU A 265 -7.59 -3.59 -5.35
CA GLU A 265 -6.48 -3.64 -4.39
C GLU A 265 -6.91 -3.11 -3.01
N ALA A 266 -7.49 -1.91 -2.95
CA ALA A 266 -7.98 -1.33 -1.71
C ALA A 266 -9.08 -2.19 -1.07
N SER A 267 -9.92 -2.84 -1.86
CA SER A 267 -10.95 -3.75 -1.35
C SER A 267 -10.34 -4.96 -0.65
N PHE A 268 -9.28 -5.56 -1.22
CA PHE A 268 -8.55 -6.65 -0.57
C PHE A 268 -7.83 -6.21 0.70
N GLN A 269 -7.20 -5.03 0.69
CA GLN A 269 -6.56 -4.47 1.89
C GLN A 269 -7.57 -4.29 3.03
N ASN A 270 -8.72 -3.68 2.75
CA ASN A 270 -9.81 -3.53 3.73
C ASN A 270 -10.36 -4.89 4.19
N LEU A 271 -10.51 -5.86 3.28
CA LEU A 271 -10.94 -7.21 3.64
C LEU A 271 -9.98 -7.87 4.63
N PHE A 272 -8.68 -7.79 4.38
CA PHE A 272 -7.66 -8.37 5.25
C PHE A 272 -7.54 -7.62 6.58
N GLU A 273 -7.73 -6.30 6.60
CA GLU A 273 -7.82 -5.53 7.83
C GLU A 273 -9.06 -5.93 8.65
N LEU A 274 -10.22 -6.12 8.01
CA LEU A 274 -11.43 -6.64 8.67
C LEU A 274 -11.19 -8.05 9.23
N CYS A 275 -10.47 -8.90 8.50
CA CYS A 275 -10.06 -10.21 9.00
C CYS A 275 -9.15 -10.08 10.23
N ALA A 276 -8.20 -9.13 10.25
CA ALA A 276 -7.38 -8.86 11.42
C ALA A 276 -8.26 -8.45 12.62
N PHE A 277 -9.25 -7.57 12.44
CA PHE A 277 -10.22 -7.23 13.48
C PHE A 277 -11.03 -8.45 13.95
N ALA A 278 -11.53 -9.26 13.01
CA ALA A 278 -12.29 -10.47 13.32
C ALA A 278 -11.47 -11.45 14.16
N THR A 279 -10.18 -11.64 13.87
CA THR A 279 -9.32 -12.53 14.70
C THR A 279 -9.27 -12.06 16.15
N THR A 280 -9.17 -10.75 16.41
CA THR A 280 -9.16 -10.23 17.79
C THR A 280 -10.53 -10.25 18.47
N ILE A 281 -11.62 -10.28 17.71
CA ILE A 281 -12.97 -10.49 18.26
C ILE A 281 -13.14 -11.95 18.69
N VAL A 282 -12.72 -12.90 17.85
CA VAL A 282 -12.77 -14.34 18.15
C VAL A 282 -11.85 -14.68 19.33
N PHE A 283 -10.64 -14.13 19.33
CA PHE A 283 -9.63 -14.32 20.39
C PHE A 283 -9.57 -13.10 21.31
N SER A 284 -10.62 -12.89 22.11
CA SER A 284 -10.80 -11.68 22.91
C SER A 284 -9.94 -11.61 24.18
N LYS A 285 -9.41 -12.75 24.67
CA LYS A 285 -8.59 -12.78 25.89
C LYS A 285 -7.13 -12.41 25.60
N PRO A 286 -6.46 -11.62 26.45
CA PRO A 286 -5.04 -11.26 26.28
C PRO A 286 -4.09 -12.46 26.12
N GLU A 287 -4.36 -13.56 26.83
CA GLU A 287 -3.58 -14.80 26.74
C GLU A 287 -3.66 -15.48 25.36
N GLN A 288 -4.75 -15.23 24.63
CA GLN A 288 -4.99 -15.76 23.29
C GLN A 288 -4.40 -14.87 22.19
N PHE A 289 -3.92 -13.66 22.51
CA PHE A 289 -3.36 -12.71 21.53
C PHE A 289 -2.18 -13.29 20.72
N LYS A 290 -1.48 -14.30 21.27
CA LYS A 290 -0.47 -15.08 20.55
C LYS A 290 -1.00 -15.75 19.28
N ILE A 291 -2.29 -16.09 19.22
CA ILE A 291 -2.91 -16.73 18.04
C ILE A 291 -3.09 -15.71 16.90
N PRO A 292 -3.76 -14.55 17.07
CA PRO A 292 -3.74 -13.48 16.09
C PRO A 292 -2.33 -13.03 15.64
N ALA A 293 -1.37 -13.03 16.55
CA ALA A 293 0.03 -12.72 16.22
C ALA A 293 0.64 -13.76 15.25
N VAL A 294 0.40 -15.07 15.49
CA VAL A 294 0.83 -16.14 14.57
C VAL A 294 0.11 -16.05 13.22
N ILE A 295 -1.19 -15.73 13.20
CA ILE A 295 -1.93 -15.48 11.95
C ILE A 295 -1.27 -14.35 11.15
N SER A 296 -0.84 -13.28 11.82
CA SER A 296 -0.14 -12.14 11.18
C SER A 296 1.22 -12.55 10.60
N ALA A 297 1.99 -13.37 11.32
CA ALA A 297 3.25 -13.90 10.81
C ALA A 297 3.04 -14.86 9.62
N ALA A 298 2.00 -15.71 9.67
CA ALA A 298 1.63 -16.59 8.57
C ALA A 298 1.16 -15.81 7.33
N ALA A 299 0.39 -14.73 7.52
CA ALA A 299 0.01 -13.82 6.45
C ALA A 299 1.24 -13.14 5.81
N THR A 300 2.20 -12.69 6.64
CA THR A 300 3.46 -12.13 6.15
C THR A 300 4.30 -13.17 5.40
N ALA A 301 4.34 -14.41 5.88
CA ALA A 301 5.02 -15.51 5.17
C ALA A 301 4.33 -15.83 3.83
N SER A 302 3.00 -15.78 3.78
CA SER A 302 2.22 -15.96 2.56
C SER A 302 2.45 -14.82 1.56
N ALA A 303 2.58 -13.59 2.04
CA ALA A 303 3.01 -12.44 1.24
C ALA A 303 4.43 -12.68 0.67
N ALA A 304 5.35 -13.17 1.50
CA ALA A 304 6.72 -13.49 1.08
C ALA A 304 6.77 -14.54 -0.01
N PHE A 305 5.99 -15.59 0.15
CA PHE A 305 5.85 -16.63 -0.84
C PHE A 305 5.25 -16.09 -2.15
N THR A 306 4.14 -15.34 -2.07
CA THR A 306 3.48 -14.75 -3.24
C THR A 306 4.40 -13.80 -4.00
N TYR A 307 5.12 -12.93 -3.30
CA TYR A 307 6.09 -12.04 -3.93
C TYR A 307 7.31 -12.79 -4.47
N ALA A 308 7.78 -13.86 -3.81
CA ALA A 308 8.84 -14.70 -4.33
C ALA A 308 8.44 -15.38 -5.66
N LEU A 309 7.18 -15.81 -5.79
CA LEU A 309 6.63 -16.32 -7.05
C LEU A 309 6.66 -15.24 -8.15
N TYR A 310 6.33 -13.99 -7.82
CA TYR A 310 6.46 -12.85 -8.74
C TYR A 310 7.90 -12.65 -9.20
N VAL A 311 8.86 -12.61 -8.26
CA VAL A 311 10.28 -12.47 -8.58
C VAL A 311 10.77 -13.62 -9.47
N ARG A 312 10.34 -14.86 -9.19
CA ARG A 312 10.65 -16.04 -10.00
C ARG A 312 10.05 -15.91 -11.41
N LYS A 313 8.79 -15.47 -11.55
CA LYS A 313 8.14 -15.27 -12.85
C LYS A 313 8.84 -14.21 -13.70
N ARG A 314 9.29 -13.10 -13.09
CA ARG A 314 9.99 -12.01 -13.79
C ARG A 314 11.44 -12.33 -14.17
N ARG A 315 12.17 -13.13 -13.37
CA ARG A 315 13.63 -13.34 -13.55
C ARG A 315 14.05 -14.76 -13.93
N GLY A 316 13.19 -15.75 -13.78
CA GLY A 316 13.53 -17.17 -13.97
C GLY A 316 14.38 -17.80 -12.86
N HIS A 317 15.09 -17.02 -12.02
CA HIS A 317 15.93 -17.50 -10.92
C HIS A 317 15.86 -16.59 -9.67
N LEU A 318 15.88 -17.19 -8.46
CA LEU A 318 15.81 -16.47 -7.18
C LEU A 318 17.19 -16.07 -6.63
N PHE A 319 18.25 -16.82 -6.97
CA PHE A 319 19.62 -16.59 -6.51
C PHE A 319 20.54 -16.23 -7.67
N HIS A 320 21.22 -15.08 -7.58
CA HIS A 320 22.38 -14.81 -8.42
C HIS A 320 23.52 -15.73 -7.95
N GLN A 321 23.83 -16.79 -8.70
CA GLN A 321 25.17 -17.35 -8.62
C GLN A 321 26.12 -16.27 -9.18
N SER A 322 27.02 -15.78 -8.33
CA SER A 322 28.03 -14.82 -8.73
C SER A 322 28.89 -15.40 -9.86
N ARG A 323 29.24 -14.57 -10.85
CA ARG A 323 30.19 -14.88 -11.94
C ARG A 323 31.54 -15.44 -11.45
N CYS A 324 31.85 -15.31 -10.16
CA CYS A 324 33.04 -15.88 -9.52
C CYS A 324 33.04 -17.42 -9.48
N LEU A 325 31.87 -18.08 -9.47
CA LEU A 325 31.76 -19.54 -9.54
C LEU A 325 31.77 -20.09 -10.98
N GLN A 326 31.62 -19.22 -11.98
CA GLN A 326 31.54 -19.61 -13.40
C GLN A 326 32.91 -19.58 -14.11
N SER A 327 33.97 -19.09 -13.44
CA SER A 327 35.31 -18.92 -14.04
C SER A 327 36.27 -20.11 -13.84
N ARG A 328 35.76 -21.35 -13.66
CA ARG A 328 36.63 -22.54 -13.56
C ARG A 328 36.28 -23.72 -14.46
N GLY A 329 35.33 -23.60 -15.36
CA GLY A 329 34.98 -24.72 -16.22
C GLY A 329 34.19 -24.33 -17.46
N ALA A 330 34.82 -23.64 -18.41
CA ALA A 330 34.49 -23.72 -19.83
C ALA A 330 35.48 -22.87 -20.64
N LYS A 331 36.67 -23.41 -20.92
CA LYS A 331 37.36 -23.08 -22.17
C LYS A 331 36.79 -24.01 -23.24
N SER A 332 35.96 -23.50 -24.14
CA SER A 332 35.94 -23.97 -25.53
C SER A 332 35.19 -23.00 -26.45
N MET A 333 35.95 -22.39 -27.34
CA MET A 333 35.63 -22.17 -28.76
C MET A 333 34.50 -21.19 -29.15
N ALA A 334 34.90 -20.01 -29.64
CA ALA A 334 34.15 -19.14 -30.56
C ALA A 334 34.32 -19.66 -32.02
N PRO A 335 33.75 -19.05 -33.11
CA PRO A 335 33.01 -17.77 -33.18
C PRO A 335 31.78 -17.75 -34.13
N GLY A 336 31.03 -16.64 -34.13
CA GLY A 336 30.23 -16.21 -35.29
C GLY A 336 28.85 -15.64 -34.95
N GLY A 337 28.67 -14.33 -35.09
CA GLY A 337 27.36 -13.69 -34.96
C GLY A 337 27.43 -12.22 -34.55
N GLN A 338 27.92 -11.37 -35.45
CA GLN A 338 27.79 -9.91 -35.39
C GLN A 338 26.31 -9.49 -35.32
N TYR A 339 25.95 -8.63 -34.36
CA TYR A 339 24.88 -7.65 -34.56
C TYR A 339 25.35 -6.29 -34.05
N GLN A 340 25.40 -5.38 -35.01
CA GLN A 340 25.90 -4.02 -34.97
C GLN A 340 24.82 -3.12 -34.36
N ARG A 341 25.17 -2.40 -33.29
CA ARG A 341 24.33 -1.36 -32.68
C ARG A 341 24.51 -0.09 -33.50
N LEU A 342 23.45 0.40 -34.14
CA LEU A 342 23.41 1.72 -34.77
C LEU A 342 23.29 2.77 -33.67
N GLU A 343 24.36 3.52 -33.43
CA GLU A 343 24.32 4.83 -32.78
C GLU A 343 24.09 5.88 -33.88
N GLN A 344 23.04 6.71 -33.73
CA GLN A 344 22.90 7.95 -34.49
C GLN A 344 23.46 9.10 -33.65
N PRO A 345 24.40 9.91 -34.17
CA PRO A 345 24.81 11.15 -33.53
C PRO A 345 23.80 12.28 -33.80
N VAL A 346 23.59 13.09 -32.78
CA VAL A 346 22.85 14.37 -32.84
C VAL A 346 23.75 15.41 -33.51
N GLU A 347 23.37 15.89 -34.69
CA GLU A 347 23.95 17.08 -35.29
C GLU A 347 23.33 18.33 -34.63
N LEU A 348 24.21 19.14 -34.05
CA LEU A 348 23.96 20.54 -33.70
C LEU A 348 24.16 21.37 -34.97
N GLU A 349 23.17 22.18 -35.34
CA GLU A 349 23.38 23.29 -36.28
C GLU A 349 22.94 24.59 -35.60
N GLU A 350 23.96 25.41 -35.30
CA GLU A 350 23.84 26.85 -35.05
C GLU A 350 23.71 27.56 -36.41
N ALA A 351 22.68 28.40 -36.56
CA ALA A 351 22.71 29.68 -37.30
C ALA A 351 21.42 30.48 -37.02
#